data_AF-A0A958D5K3-F1
#
_entry.id   AF-A0A958D5K3-F1
#
_cell.length_a   1.000
_cell.length_b   1.000
_cell.length_c   1.000
_cell.angle_alpha   90.00
_cell.angle_beta   90.00
_cell.angle_gamma   90.00
#
_symmetry.space_group_name_H-M   'P 1'
#
loop_
_entity.id
_entity.type
_entity.pdbx_description
1 polymer ?
#
loop_
_entity_poly.entity_id
_entity_poly.type
_entity_poly.pdbx_seq_one_letter_code
_entity_poly.pdbx_strand_id
1 'polypeptide(L)'
;MKTSKQIRVFFIKFTFAILILSIVVACGPSKEELNSVDYTPLVGDDWPVSTPDEQGLDALLVAEMYLNAAELETLYSLLVIKNGYLVAEDYFNEGSVEQKDRLQSVTKSFTSALVGIALEQGCLSSVDQKMLDFFPEVAGKITDPRKEQITVRNLLEMRGGYPNEEDAQALWDGLLSGHYPPLIEDFPLVSDPGTRFHYSNLSSNWLGIIVDRSCGMKLKAYAEENLFSHLDVEPGEWGQDAEGHNNGCGDLHLAARDAAKFGLLYLNDGIFDGNQIIPSDWV
;
A
#
# COMPACT_ATOMS: atom_id res chain seq x y z
N MET A 1 91.19 7.34 -1.97
CA MET A 1 90.32 8.31 -2.68
C MET A 1 88.95 7.67 -2.84
N LYS A 2 88.08 7.72 -1.83
CA LYS A 2 87.25 8.85 -1.37
C LYS A 2 86.20 9.31 -2.41
N THR A 3 84.95 9.13 -1.97
CA THR A 3 83.81 10.05 -2.10
C THR A 3 83.19 10.29 -3.48
N SER A 4 82.00 9.71 -3.70
CA SER A 4 80.80 10.46 -4.16
C SER A 4 79.58 9.60 -4.53
N LYS A 5 79.67 8.25 -4.55
CA LYS A 5 78.58 7.42 -5.10
C LYS A 5 77.39 7.08 -4.17
N GLN A 6 77.34 7.59 -2.93
CA GLN A 6 76.28 7.22 -1.97
C GLN A 6 75.21 8.28 -1.67
N ILE A 7 75.22 9.46 -2.31
CA ILE A 7 74.26 10.54 -1.94
C ILE A 7 73.17 10.78 -3.00
N ARG A 8 73.26 10.21 -4.22
CA ARG A 8 72.28 10.51 -5.29
C ARG A 8 71.14 9.50 -5.49
N VAL A 9 71.08 8.42 -4.71
CA VAL A 9 69.97 7.44 -4.81
C VAL A 9 68.94 7.60 -3.68
N PHE A 10 69.24 8.40 -2.65
CA PHE A 10 68.32 8.62 -1.54
C PHE A 10 67.27 9.71 -1.79
N PHE A 11 67.40 10.51 -2.87
CA PHE A 11 66.47 11.60 -3.19
C PHE A 11 65.47 11.32 -4.32
N ILE A 12 65.51 10.12 -4.92
CA ILE A 12 64.56 9.76 -6.00
C ILE A 12 63.45 8.80 -5.51
N LYS A 13 63.54 8.32 -4.26
CA LYS A 13 62.48 7.49 -3.65
C LYS A 13 61.59 8.22 -2.64
N PHE A 14 61.70 9.55 -2.52
CA PHE A 14 60.88 10.34 -1.60
C PHE A 14 60.00 11.41 -2.26
N THR A 15 59.92 11.43 -3.60
CA THR A 15 59.06 12.37 -4.34
C THR A 15 58.04 11.67 -5.24
N PHE A 16 57.87 10.36 -5.07
CA PHE A 16 56.75 9.59 -5.66
C PHE A 16 55.83 8.98 -4.60
N ALA A 17 56.03 9.34 -3.32
CA ALA A 17 55.25 8.87 -2.19
C ALA A 17 54.31 9.96 -1.59
N ILE A 18 54.21 11.12 -2.25
CA ILE A 18 53.26 12.19 -1.89
C ILE A 18 52.50 12.59 -3.17
N LEU A 19 51.81 11.61 -3.76
CA LEU A 19 50.61 11.86 -4.57
C LEU A 19 49.65 10.67 -4.47
N ILE A 20 49.62 10.01 -3.31
CA ILE A 20 48.40 9.34 -2.83
C ILE A 20 47.71 10.39 -1.96
N LEU A 21 47.34 11.51 -2.59
CA LEU A 21 46.49 12.49 -1.96
C LEU A 21 45.07 11.92 -2.06
N SER A 22 44.73 11.10 -1.07
CA SER A 22 43.42 11.06 -0.44
C SER A 22 42.28 11.63 -1.29
N ILE A 23 41.87 10.89 -2.31
CA ILE A 23 40.49 10.92 -2.76
C ILE A 23 39.84 9.72 -2.09
N VAL A 24 39.57 9.89 -0.78
CA VAL A 24 38.39 9.25 -0.22
C VAL A 24 37.26 10.00 -0.90
N VAL A 25 36.82 9.49 -2.06
CA VAL A 25 35.59 9.97 -2.70
C VAL A 25 34.55 9.78 -1.61
N ALA A 26 33.95 10.88 -1.14
CA ALA A 26 32.78 10.80 -0.28
C ALA A 26 31.80 9.87 -1.00
N CYS A 27 31.41 8.77 -0.34
CA CYS A 27 30.70 7.66 -0.97
C CYS A 27 29.23 8.00 -1.29
N GLY A 28 28.92 9.29 -1.49
CA GLY A 28 27.59 9.82 -1.74
C GLY A 28 27.62 10.95 -2.77
N PRO A 29 26.46 11.32 -3.29
CA PRO A 29 26.33 12.30 -4.37
C PRO A 29 26.85 13.67 -3.96
N SER A 30 27.34 14.42 -4.95
CA SER A 30 27.80 15.78 -4.70
C SER A 30 26.61 16.73 -4.45
N LYS A 31 26.82 17.84 -3.73
CA LYS A 31 25.76 18.85 -3.56
C LYS A 31 25.27 19.43 -4.91
N GLU A 32 26.16 19.53 -5.90
CA GLU A 32 25.81 20.01 -7.23
C GLU A 32 24.88 19.03 -7.96
N GLU A 33 25.18 17.73 -7.85
CA GLU A 33 24.32 16.65 -8.35
C GLU A 33 22.96 16.64 -7.67
N LEU A 34 22.91 16.71 -6.34
CA LEU A 34 21.66 16.76 -5.59
C LEU A 34 20.80 17.99 -5.96
N ASN A 35 21.41 19.16 -6.15
CA ASN A 35 20.67 20.36 -6.57
C ASN A 35 20.13 20.27 -8.00
N SER A 36 20.58 19.30 -8.81
CA SER A 36 20.10 19.08 -10.18
C SER A 36 18.95 18.10 -10.30
N VAL A 37 18.62 17.39 -9.21
CA VAL A 37 17.49 16.45 -9.17
C VAL A 37 16.19 17.25 -9.17
N ASP A 38 15.36 17.04 -10.19
CA ASP A 38 14.02 17.62 -10.24
C ASP A 38 13.00 16.65 -9.64
N TYR A 39 12.36 17.08 -8.58
CA TYR A 39 11.24 16.40 -7.92
C TYR A 39 10.07 17.36 -7.72
N THR A 40 10.07 18.47 -8.47
CA THR A 40 9.11 19.55 -8.28
C THR A 40 7.70 19.05 -8.62
N PRO A 41 6.73 19.13 -7.69
CA PRO A 41 5.36 18.73 -7.96
C PRO A 41 4.76 19.42 -9.19
N LEU A 42 4.11 18.65 -10.05
CA LEU A 42 3.28 19.16 -11.12
C LEU A 42 2.07 19.88 -10.50
N VAL A 43 1.82 21.12 -10.92
CA VAL A 43 0.69 21.89 -10.42
C VAL A 43 -0.60 21.37 -11.05
N GLY A 44 -1.56 20.98 -10.21
CA GLY A 44 -2.90 20.54 -10.58
C GLY A 44 -3.94 21.06 -9.59
N ASP A 45 -5.20 20.74 -9.81
CA ASP A 45 -6.32 21.13 -8.93
C ASP A 45 -6.57 20.11 -7.79
N ASP A 46 -5.77 19.03 -7.74
CA ASP A 46 -5.95 17.86 -6.88
C ASP A 46 -5.15 17.91 -5.57
N TRP A 47 -4.03 18.64 -5.54
CA TRP A 47 -3.18 18.79 -4.36
C TRP A 47 -2.66 20.22 -4.21
N PRO A 48 -2.70 20.81 -2.99
CA PRO A 48 -1.89 21.98 -2.73
C PRO A 48 -0.41 21.58 -2.74
N VAL A 49 0.41 22.35 -3.46
CA VAL A 49 1.86 22.10 -3.59
C VAL A 49 2.67 23.02 -2.68
N SER A 50 3.82 22.53 -2.21
CA SER A 50 4.78 23.30 -1.39
C SER A 50 6.20 22.82 -1.69
N THR A 51 7.21 23.48 -1.15
CA THR A 51 8.60 22.97 -1.18
C THR A 51 8.95 22.15 0.07
N PRO A 52 9.99 21.29 0.02
CA PRO A 52 10.52 20.62 1.20
C PRO A 52 10.89 21.59 2.33
N ASP A 53 11.62 22.66 2.02
CA ASP A 53 12.09 23.64 3.02
C ASP A 53 10.92 24.33 3.75
N GLU A 54 9.88 24.72 3.02
CA GLU A 54 8.68 25.35 3.61
C GLU A 54 7.90 24.40 4.52
N GLN A 55 7.98 23.09 4.28
CA GLN A 55 7.38 22.06 5.13
C GLN A 55 8.34 21.47 6.18
N GLY A 56 9.53 22.09 6.34
CA GLY A 56 10.51 21.72 7.35
C GLY A 56 11.27 20.43 7.05
N LEU A 57 11.38 20.06 5.78
CA LEU A 57 12.20 18.94 5.31
C LEU A 57 13.53 19.46 4.73
N ASP A 58 14.60 18.69 4.87
CA ASP A 58 15.88 18.99 4.24
C ASP A 58 15.80 18.67 2.73
N ALA A 59 15.81 19.70 1.89
CA ALA A 59 15.70 19.57 0.45
C ALA A 59 16.82 18.70 -0.17
N LEU A 60 18.02 18.64 0.44
CA LEU A 60 19.11 17.80 -0.06
C LEU A 60 18.87 16.31 0.24
N LEU A 61 18.25 15.98 1.38
CA LEU A 61 17.87 14.60 1.69
C LEU A 61 16.71 14.13 0.82
N VAL A 62 15.76 15.02 0.50
CA VAL A 62 14.72 14.73 -0.48
C VAL A 62 15.34 14.50 -1.86
N ALA A 63 16.24 15.37 -2.31
CA ALA A 63 16.95 15.17 -3.57
C ALA A 63 17.70 13.83 -3.63
N GLU A 64 18.39 13.46 -2.55
CA GLU A 64 19.11 12.18 -2.46
C GLU A 64 18.15 10.98 -2.54
N MET A 65 16.96 11.08 -1.94
CA MET A 65 15.92 10.06 -2.07
C MET A 65 15.49 9.89 -3.52
N TYR A 66 15.23 10.97 -4.25
CA TYR A 66 14.83 10.93 -5.66
C TYR A 66 15.96 10.47 -6.59
N LEU A 67 17.20 10.85 -6.31
CA LEU A 67 18.37 10.35 -7.02
C LEU A 67 18.50 8.82 -6.88
N ASN A 68 18.35 8.30 -5.66
CA ASN A 68 18.39 6.86 -5.41
C ASN A 68 17.17 6.14 -6.01
N ALA A 69 16.01 6.79 -6.02
CA ALA A 69 14.78 6.27 -6.61
C ALA A 69 14.92 6.06 -8.13
N ALA A 70 15.62 6.95 -8.83
CA ALA A 70 15.87 6.85 -10.27
C ALA A 70 16.70 5.62 -10.67
N GLU A 71 17.46 5.03 -9.74
CA GLU A 71 18.24 3.80 -9.98
C GLU A 71 17.40 2.51 -9.84
N LEU A 72 16.13 2.62 -9.40
CA LEU A 72 15.25 1.47 -9.22
C LEU A 72 14.42 1.21 -10.48
N GLU A 73 14.78 0.18 -11.24
CA GLU A 73 14.09 -0.23 -12.48
C GLU A 73 12.61 -0.63 -12.27
N THR A 74 12.20 -0.93 -11.03
CA THR A 74 10.84 -1.38 -10.71
C THR A 74 10.02 -0.34 -9.92
N LEU A 75 10.49 0.91 -9.88
CA LEU A 75 9.73 2.03 -9.31
C LEU A 75 9.03 2.78 -10.44
N TYR A 76 7.76 3.15 -10.26
CA TYR A 76 6.99 3.87 -11.29
C TYR A 76 6.59 5.28 -10.85
N SER A 77 6.42 5.49 -9.55
CA SER A 77 6.07 6.78 -8.96
C SER A 77 6.62 6.87 -7.54
N LEU A 78 7.04 8.07 -7.14
CA LEU A 78 7.39 8.38 -5.76
C LEU A 78 6.88 9.77 -5.40
N LEU A 79 6.01 9.83 -4.40
CA LEU A 79 5.41 11.07 -3.92
C LEU A 79 5.75 11.26 -2.44
N VAL A 80 5.96 12.52 -2.03
CA VAL A 80 6.11 12.92 -0.63
C VAL A 80 5.03 13.93 -0.29
N ILE A 81 4.21 13.59 0.70
CA ILE A 81 3.16 14.45 1.23
C ILE A 81 3.52 14.82 2.66
N LYS A 82 3.45 16.12 2.98
CA LYS A 82 3.74 16.65 4.32
C LYS A 82 2.75 17.74 4.69
N ASN A 83 2.12 17.59 5.86
CA ASN A 83 1.13 18.54 6.40
C ASN A 83 -0.01 18.86 5.41
N GLY A 84 -0.42 17.88 4.59
CA GLY A 84 -1.44 18.05 3.56
C GLY A 84 -0.95 18.64 2.23
N TYR A 85 0.34 18.96 2.10
CA TYR A 85 0.94 19.46 0.86
C TYR A 85 1.72 18.36 0.13
N LEU A 86 1.59 18.30 -1.18
CA LEU A 86 2.52 17.56 -2.04
C LEU A 86 3.81 18.37 -2.14
N VAL A 87 4.91 17.83 -1.62
CA VAL A 87 6.20 18.55 -1.50
C VAL A 87 7.27 18.08 -2.47
N ALA A 88 7.13 16.85 -2.95
CA ALA A 88 7.98 16.28 -3.97
C ALA A 88 7.23 15.18 -4.70
N GLU A 89 7.44 15.07 -6.00
CA GLU A 89 7.01 13.91 -6.78
C GLU A 89 7.93 13.68 -7.98
N ASP A 90 7.97 12.43 -8.46
CA ASP A 90 8.54 12.08 -9.74
C ASP A 90 7.98 10.73 -10.22
N TYR A 91 8.11 10.48 -11.51
CA TYR A 91 7.62 9.29 -12.20
C TYR A 91 8.74 8.65 -13.04
N PHE A 92 8.87 7.34 -12.91
CA PHE A 92 10.02 6.58 -13.42
C PHE A 92 9.56 5.43 -14.31
N ASN A 93 10.46 4.89 -15.13
CA ASN A 93 10.24 3.64 -15.89
C ASN A 93 8.88 3.60 -16.64
N GLU A 94 8.58 4.67 -17.39
CA GLU A 94 7.31 4.88 -18.13
C GLU A 94 6.07 5.18 -17.27
N GLY A 95 6.26 5.35 -15.95
CA GLY A 95 5.27 5.88 -15.03
C GLY A 95 4.77 7.27 -15.41
N SER A 96 3.54 7.59 -15.01
CA SER A 96 2.98 8.94 -15.20
C SER A 96 1.95 9.29 -14.13
N VAL A 97 1.63 10.58 -14.02
CA VAL A 97 0.62 11.11 -13.09
C VAL A 97 -0.76 10.46 -13.24
N GLU A 98 -1.14 10.13 -14.47
CA GLU A 98 -2.43 9.50 -14.79
C GLU A 98 -2.40 7.96 -14.75
N GLN A 99 -1.22 7.36 -14.52
CA GLN A 99 -1.10 5.91 -14.53
C GLN A 99 -1.78 5.32 -13.30
N LYS A 100 -2.80 4.49 -13.54
CA LYS A 100 -3.50 3.75 -12.49
C LYS A 100 -2.91 2.36 -12.36
N ASP A 101 -2.18 2.13 -11.27
CA ASP A 101 -1.50 0.86 -11.01
C ASP A 101 -2.32 -0.06 -10.12
N ARG A 102 -2.19 -1.37 -10.34
CA ARG A 102 -2.80 -2.40 -9.50
C ARG A 102 -2.18 -2.36 -8.10
N LEU A 103 -2.93 -1.90 -7.11
CA LEU A 103 -2.45 -1.68 -5.75
C LEU A 103 -2.12 -2.95 -4.96
N GLN A 104 -2.45 -4.12 -5.49
CA GLN A 104 -2.29 -5.41 -4.79
C GLN A 104 -2.89 -5.31 -3.37
N SER A 105 -2.17 -5.78 -2.35
CA SER A 105 -2.69 -5.88 -0.98
C SER A 105 -2.96 -4.54 -0.29
N VAL A 106 -2.53 -3.39 -0.84
CA VAL A 106 -2.97 -2.08 -0.34
C VAL A 106 -4.51 -1.94 -0.44
N THR A 107 -5.14 -2.65 -1.40
CA THR A 107 -6.60 -2.73 -1.53
C THR A 107 -7.32 -3.16 -0.25
N LYS A 108 -6.68 -3.99 0.60
CA LYS A 108 -7.27 -4.46 1.86
C LYS A 108 -7.57 -3.30 2.82
N SER A 109 -6.78 -2.24 2.79
CA SER A 109 -7.02 -1.04 3.58
C SER A 109 -8.29 -0.31 3.13
N PHE A 110 -8.53 -0.23 1.81
CA PHE A 110 -9.76 0.31 1.25
C PHE A 110 -10.96 -0.55 1.62
N THR A 111 -10.86 -1.88 1.49
CA THR A 111 -11.91 -2.80 1.93
C THR A 111 -12.23 -2.64 3.42
N SER A 112 -11.22 -2.48 4.28
CA SER A 112 -11.40 -2.21 5.71
C SER A 112 -12.11 -0.89 5.95
N ALA A 113 -11.70 0.20 5.28
CA ALA A 113 -12.38 1.49 5.37
C ALA A 113 -13.87 1.38 4.99
N LEU A 114 -14.19 0.65 3.91
CA LEU A 114 -15.57 0.45 3.46
C LEU A 114 -16.41 -0.36 4.46
N VAL A 115 -15.80 -1.28 5.21
CA VAL A 115 -16.50 -1.96 6.33
C VAL A 115 -16.84 -0.95 7.43
N GLY A 116 -15.92 -0.05 7.77
CA GLY A 116 -16.16 1.03 8.74
C GLY A 116 -17.29 1.97 8.30
N ILE A 117 -17.29 2.38 7.04
CA ILE A 117 -18.35 3.21 6.45
C ILE A 117 -19.70 2.47 6.46
N ALA A 118 -19.70 1.17 6.11
CA ALA A 118 -20.91 0.34 6.12
C ALA A 118 -21.50 0.15 7.53
N LEU A 119 -20.67 0.14 8.58
CA LEU A 119 -21.12 0.13 9.97
C LEU A 119 -21.79 1.45 10.36
N GLU A 120 -21.16 2.58 10.04
CA GLU A 120 -21.70 3.92 10.34
C GLU A 120 -23.04 4.16 9.64
N GLN A 121 -23.18 3.70 8.40
CA GLN A 121 -24.41 3.80 7.62
C GLN A 121 -25.49 2.79 8.05
N GLY A 122 -25.16 1.86 8.95
CA GLY A 122 -26.08 0.84 9.44
C GLY A 122 -26.36 -0.31 8.47
N CYS A 123 -25.58 -0.47 7.38
CA CYS A 123 -25.60 -1.69 6.57
C CYS A 123 -25.15 -2.89 7.40
N LEU A 124 -24.12 -2.68 8.21
CA LEU A 124 -23.62 -3.61 9.21
C LEU A 124 -24.01 -3.10 10.59
N SER A 125 -24.46 -4.01 11.45
CA SER A 125 -24.85 -3.69 12.83
C SER A 125 -23.72 -3.81 13.82
N SER A 126 -22.71 -4.65 13.53
CA SER A 126 -21.53 -4.83 14.38
C SER A 126 -20.45 -5.63 13.65
N VAL A 127 -19.18 -5.38 13.98
CA VAL A 127 -18.07 -6.26 13.60
C VAL A 127 -18.16 -7.65 14.25
N ASP A 128 -19.00 -7.84 15.27
CA ASP A 128 -19.20 -9.14 15.93
C ASP A 128 -20.31 -9.99 15.27
N GLN A 129 -20.92 -9.50 14.19
CA GLN A 129 -21.82 -10.32 13.36
C GLN A 129 -21.10 -11.54 12.79
N LYS A 130 -21.83 -12.66 12.65
CA LYS A 130 -21.25 -13.89 12.13
C LYS A 130 -21.05 -13.77 10.63
N MET A 131 -19.92 -14.24 10.14
CA MET A 131 -19.63 -14.29 8.70
C MET A 131 -20.75 -15.04 7.96
N LEU A 132 -21.21 -16.17 8.49
CA LEU A 132 -22.22 -17.01 7.83
C LEU A 132 -23.60 -16.34 7.71
N ASP A 133 -23.91 -15.28 8.47
CA ASP A 133 -25.15 -14.52 8.31
C ASP A 133 -25.25 -13.90 6.90
N PHE A 134 -24.11 -13.67 6.26
CA PHE A 134 -24.01 -13.10 4.92
C PHE A 134 -23.85 -14.16 3.81
N PHE A 135 -23.68 -15.44 4.14
CA PHE A 135 -23.47 -16.54 3.18
C PHE A 135 -24.45 -17.71 3.39
N PRO A 136 -25.77 -17.49 3.27
CA PRO A 136 -26.79 -18.52 3.52
C PRO A 136 -26.66 -19.74 2.61
N GLU A 137 -26.10 -19.59 1.41
CA GLU A 137 -25.85 -20.65 0.44
C GLU A 137 -24.74 -21.63 0.86
N VAL A 138 -23.90 -21.23 1.83
CA VAL A 138 -22.82 -22.05 2.40
C VAL A 138 -23.18 -22.54 3.80
N ALA A 139 -23.99 -21.80 4.56
CA ALA A 139 -24.32 -22.12 5.95
C ALA A 139 -24.80 -23.57 6.16
N GLY A 140 -25.64 -24.10 5.25
CA GLY A 140 -26.15 -25.48 5.33
C GLY A 140 -25.13 -26.57 4.95
N LYS A 141 -23.93 -26.21 4.52
CA LYS A 141 -22.86 -27.12 4.10
C LYS A 141 -21.73 -27.23 5.12
N ILE A 142 -21.72 -26.39 6.15
CA ILE A 142 -20.63 -26.30 7.13
C ILE A 142 -20.49 -27.61 7.90
N THR A 143 -19.30 -28.22 7.83
CA THR A 143 -18.97 -29.43 8.59
C THR A 143 -18.08 -29.15 9.80
N ASP A 144 -17.27 -28.09 9.76
CA ASP A 144 -16.46 -27.63 10.89
C ASP A 144 -17.24 -26.58 11.72
N PRO A 145 -17.74 -26.92 12.93
CA PRO A 145 -18.59 -26.03 13.73
C PRO A 145 -17.87 -24.75 14.16
N ARG A 146 -16.53 -24.70 14.09
CA ARG A 146 -15.77 -23.48 14.40
C ARG A 146 -16.08 -22.36 13.40
N LYS A 147 -16.44 -22.68 12.16
CA LYS A 147 -16.77 -21.68 11.13
C LYS A 147 -18.01 -20.86 11.47
N GLU A 148 -18.94 -21.43 12.24
CA GLU A 148 -20.11 -20.72 12.77
C GLU A 148 -19.73 -19.60 13.75
N GLN A 149 -18.51 -19.64 14.29
CA GLN A 149 -18.04 -18.65 15.26
C GLN A 149 -17.32 -17.46 14.63
N ILE A 150 -16.93 -17.56 13.36
CA ILE A 150 -16.17 -16.51 12.66
C ILE A 150 -17.01 -15.24 12.57
N THR A 151 -16.43 -14.13 12.97
CA THR A 151 -17.04 -12.80 12.91
C THR A 151 -16.39 -11.91 11.86
N VAL A 152 -17.06 -10.82 11.47
CA VAL A 152 -16.47 -9.76 10.63
C VAL A 152 -15.15 -9.25 11.23
N ARG A 153 -15.09 -9.06 12.55
CA ARG A 153 -13.88 -8.71 13.32
C ARG A 153 -12.75 -9.69 13.07
N ASN A 154 -13.04 -10.99 13.12
CA ASN A 154 -12.02 -12.00 12.87
C ASN A 154 -11.47 -11.94 11.44
N LEU A 155 -12.28 -11.58 10.45
CA LEU A 155 -11.80 -11.41 9.08
C LEU A 155 -10.91 -10.16 8.96
N LEU A 156 -11.33 -9.03 9.53
CA LEU A 156 -10.56 -7.77 9.54
C LEU A 156 -9.19 -7.94 10.20
N GLU A 157 -9.14 -8.67 11.32
CA GLU A 157 -7.92 -8.94 12.05
C GLU A 157 -7.09 -10.10 11.45
N MET A 158 -7.56 -10.73 10.37
CA MET A 158 -6.99 -11.95 9.79
C MET A 158 -6.79 -13.08 10.83
N ARG A 159 -7.79 -13.22 11.70
CA ARG A 159 -7.90 -14.25 12.75
C ARG A 159 -9.11 -15.15 12.51
N GLY A 160 -9.57 -15.29 11.26
CA GLY A 160 -10.68 -16.18 10.91
C GLY A 160 -10.37 -17.67 11.08
N GLY A 161 -9.08 -18.03 11.23
CA GLY A 161 -8.62 -19.41 11.35
C GLY A 161 -8.27 -20.06 10.02
N TYR A 162 -8.50 -19.38 8.88
CA TYR A 162 -8.12 -19.85 7.55
C TYR A 162 -6.59 -19.81 7.36
N PRO A 163 -6.02 -20.73 6.56
CA PRO A 163 -4.60 -20.77 6.26
C PRO A 163 -4.17 -19.61 5.36
N ASN A 164 -2.84 -19.40 5.27
CA ASN A 164 -2.31 -18.62 4.15
C ASN A 164 -2.44 -19.45 2.88
N GLU A 165 -3.05 -18.86 1.85
CA GLU A 165 -3.29 -19.58 0.60
C GLU A 165 -2.00 -19.96 -0.13
N GLU A 166 -0.88 -19.30 0.18
CA GLU A 166 0.45 -19.62 -0.35
C GLU A 166 1.11 -20.85 0.30
N ASP A 167 0.56 -21.38 1.41
CA ASP A 167 1.16 -22.51 2.14
C ASP A 167 1.04 -23.84 1.38
N ALA A 168 0.10 -23.95 0.42
CA ALA A 168 -0.09 -25.16 -0.39
C ALA A 168 -0.70 -24.86 -1.77
N GLN A 169 -0.26 -25.61 -2.78
CA GLN A 169 -0.73 -25.45 -4.17
C GLN A 169 -2.25 -25.52 -4.30
N ALA A 170 -2.91 -26.44 -3.58
CA ALA A 170 -4.37 -26.57 -3.65
C ALA A 170 -5.11 -25.33 -3.09
N LEU A 171 -4.53 -24.66 -2.10
CA LEU A 171 -5.09 -23.43 -1.55
C LEU A 171 -4.88 -22.26 -2.53
N TRP A 172 -3.69 -22.20 -3.12
CA TRP A 172 -3.37 -21.21 -4.15
C TRP A 172 -4.27 -21.36 -5.38
N ASP A 173 -4.48 -22.59 -5.86
CA ASP A 173 -5.38 -22.89 -6.98
C ASP A 173 -6.84 -22.51 -6.64
N GLY A 174 -7.26 -22.74 -5.39
CA GLY A 174 -8.57 -22.32 -4.91
C GLY A 174 -8.73 -20.80 -4.94
N LEU A 175 -7.74 -20.04 -4.43
CA LEU A 175 -7.75 -18.57 -4.52
C LEU A 175 -7.81 -18.10 -5.99
N LEU A 176 -7.02 -18.69 -6.88
CA LEU A 176 -7.00 -18.30 -8.30
C LEU A 176 -8.24 -18.73 -9.09
N SER A 177 -9.09 -19.59 -8.53
CA SER A 177 -10.33 -20.04 -9.18
C SER A 177 -11.36 -18.93 -9.37
N GLY A 178 -11.33 -17.90 -8.52
CA GLY A 178 -12.34 -16.84 -8.51
C GLY A 178 -13.72 -17.26 -8.00
N HIS A 179 -13.86 -18.42 -7.34
CA HIS A 179 -15.13 -18.88 -6.76
C HIS A 179 -15.06 -18.88 -5.23
N TYR A 180 -15.15 -17.71 -4.60
CA TYR A 180 -14.77 -17.55 -3.18
C TYR A 180 -15.79 -18.05 -2.15
N PRO A 181 -17.12 -17.85 -2.29
CA PRO A 181 -18.05 -18.28 -1.25
C PRO A 181 -17.96 -19.78 -0.89
N PRO A 182 -17.88 -20.72 -1.86
CA PRO A 182 -17.69 -22.14 -1.55
C PRO A 182 -16.44 -22.44 -0.71
N LEU A 183 -15.36 -21.66 -0.89
CA LEU A 183 -14.09 -21.86 -0.16
C LEU A 183 -14.22 -21.61 1.33
N ILE A 184 -15.29 -20.92 1.78
CA ILE A 184 -15.62 -20.82 3.21
C ILE A 184 -15.70 -22.22 3.80
N GLU A 185 -16.34 -23.17 3.11
CA GLU A 185 -16.45 -24.56 3.56
C GLU A 185 -15.26 -25.43 3.10
N ASP A 186 -14.81 -25.28 1.86
CA ASP A 186 -13.81 -26.20 1.31
C ASP A 186 -12.43 -26.05 1.96
N PHE A 187 -12.08 -24.85 2.45
CA PHE A 187 -10.78 -24.64 3.09
C PHE A 187 -10.84 -25.02 4.58
N PRO A 188 -9.90 -25.85 5.07
CA PRO A 188 -9.86 -26.25 6.46
C PRO A 188 -9.35 -25.12 7.35
N LEU A 189 -9.94 -24.94 8.54
CA LEU A 189 -9.37 -24.02 9.52
C LEU A 189 -8.14 -24.64 10.19
N VAL A 190 -7.04 -23.89 10.23
CA VAL A 190 -5.76 -24.26 10.85
C VAL A 190 -5.64 -23.76 12.30
N SER A 191 -6.55 -22.90 12.74
CA SER A 191 -6.68 -22.47 14.13
C SER A 191 -8.12 -22.09 14.46
N ASP A 192 -8.43 -21.98 15.76
CA ASP A 192 -9.75 -21.54 16.18
C ASP A 192 -9.92 -20.03 15.90
N PRO A 193 -11.11 -19.58 15.45
CA PRO A 193 -11.34 -18.17 15.16
C PRO A 193 -11.02 -17.27 16.35
N GLY A 194 -10.39 -16.14 16.08
CA GLY A 194 -9.96 -15.18 17.08
C GLY A 194 -8.68 -15.57 17.82
N THR A 195 -8.05 -16.73 17.57
CA THR A 195 -6.89 -17.16 18.39
C THR A 195 -5.52 -16.85 17.79
N ARG A 196 -5.36 -16.92 16.46
CA ARG A 196 -4.08 -16.71 15.77
C ARG A 196 -4.25 -15.87 14.51
N PHE A 197 -3.25 -15.03 14.23
CA PHE A 197 -3.15 -14.32 12.96
C PHE A 197 -2.64 -15.26 11.87
N HIS A 198 -3.34 -15.31 10.75
CA HIS A 198 -2.93 -15.98 9.52
C HIS A 198 -3.28 -15.07 8.36
N TYR A 199 -2.27 -14.65 7.59
CA TYR A 199 -2.51 -13.81 6.42
C TYR A 199 -3.38 -14.55 5.41
N SER A 200 -4.58 -14.04 5.12
CA SER A 200 -5.54 -14.68 4.22
C SER A 200 -6.15 -13.65 3.27
N ASN A 201 -5.97 -13.90 1.97
CA ASN A 201 -6.61 -13.10 0.93
C ASN A 201 -8.11 -13.34 0.91
N LEU A 202 -8.56 -14.59 1.11
CA LEU A 202 -9.98 -14.93 1.13
C LEU A 202 -10.73 -14.20 2.25
N SER A 203 -10.12 -14.03 3.43
CA SER A 203 -10.73 -13.25 4.52
C SER A 203 -11.10 -11.83 4.08
N SER A 204 -10.23 -11.18 3.30
CA SER A 204 -10.50 -9.84 2.76
C SER A 204 -11.48 -9.86 1.58
N ASN A 205 -11.46 -10.90 0.74
CA ASN A 205 -12.46 -11.05 -0.33
C ASN A 205 -13.86 -11.25 0.25
N TRP A 206 -14.02 -12.07 1.29
CA TRP A 206 -15.29 -12.25 1.97
C TRP A 206 -15.75 -10.97 2.68
N LEU A 207 -14.85 -10.14 3.21
CA LEU A 207 -15.23 -8.80 3.70
C LEU A 207 -15.83 -7.93 2.59
N GLY A 208 -15.23 -7.93 1.40
CA GLY A 208 -15.81 -7.26 0.24
C GLY A 208 -17.23 -7.75 -0.08
N ILE A 209 -17.43 -9.07 -0.10
CA ILE A 209 -18.75 -9.67 -0.33
C ILE A 209 -19.74 -9.37 0.80
N ILE A 210 -19.28 -9.29 2.05
CA ILE A 210 -20.12 -8.90 3.20
C ILE A 210 -20.61 -7.46 3.02
N VAL A 211 -19.75 -6.53 2.62
CA VAL A 211 -20.16 -5.16 2.30
C VAL A 211 -21.16 -5.16 1.13
N ASP A 212 -20.87 -5.90 0.06
CA ASP A 212 -21.77 -6.03 -1.10
C ASP A 212 -23.20 -6.38 -0.69
N ARG A 213 -23.30 -7.45 0.12
CA ARG A 213 -24.58 -8.05 0.50
C ARG A 213 -25.30 -7.23 1.56
N SER A 214 -24.56 -6.67 2.52
CA SER A 214 -25.14 -5.87 3.61
C SER A 214 -25.66 -4.52 3.15
N CYS A 215 -24.95 -3.85 2.24
CA CYS A 215 -25.40 -2.58 1.66
C CYS A 215 -26.26 -2.76 0.40
N GLY A 216 -26.37 -3.96 -0.15
CA GLY A 216 -27.13 -4.23 -1.38
C GLY A 216 -26.53 -3.58 -2.63
N MET A 217 -25.23 -3.29 -2.62
CA MET A 217 -24.52 -2.56 -3.67
C MET A 217 -23.11 -3.14 -3.83
N LYS A 218 -22.66 -3.37 -5.08
CA LYS A 218 -21.34 -3.93 -5.36
C LYS A 218 -20.20 -3.04 -4.83
N LEU A 219 -19.13 -3.63 -4.33
CA LEU A 219 -18.06 -2.97 -3.57
C LEU A 219 -17.46 -1.78 -4.29
N LYS A 220 -17.17 -1.93 -5.60
CA LYS A 220 -16.64 -0.81 -6.40
C LYS A 220 -17.62 0.35 -6.45
N ALA A 221 -18.90 0.10 -6.74
CA ALA A 221 -19.93 1.14 -6.78
C ALA A 221 -20.15 1.76 -5.40
N TYR A 222 -20.13 0.94 -4.35
CA TYR A 222 -20.22 1.40 -2.96
C TYR A 222 -19.05 2.31 -2.58
N ALA A 223 -17.82 1.95 -3.00
CA ALA A 223 -16.63 2.76 -2.81
C ALA A 223 -16.63 4.04 -3.62
N GLU A 224 -17.11 4.00 -4.86
CA GLU A 224 -17.30 5.19 -5.70
C GLU A 224 -18.23 6.19 -5.03
N GLU A 225 -19.38 5.71 -4.54
CA GLU A 225 -20.38 6.57 -3.91
C GLU A 225 -19.93 7.13 -2.57
N ASN A 226 -19.32 6.31 -1.70
CA ASN A 226 -19.13 6.63 -0.28
C ASN A 226 -17.69 6.93 0.14
N LEU A 227 -16.71 6.79 -0.78
CA LEU A 227 -15.30 7.08 -0.49
C LEU A 227 -14.67 7.91 -1.60
N PHE A 228 -14.63 7.40 -2.83
CA PHE A 228 -13.86 8.03 -3.90
C PHE A 228 -14.49 9.36 -4.39
N SER A 229 -15.82 9.45 -4.45
CA SER A 229 -16.53 10.71 -4.78
C SER A 229 -16.17 11.86 -3.83
N HIS A 230 -15.94 11.56 -2.56
CA HIS A 230 -15.59 12.55 -1.54
C HIS A 230 -14.11 12.96 -1.57
N LEU A 231 -13.27 12.20 -2.26
CA LEU A 231 -11.84 12.46 -2.43
C LEU A 231 -11.51 13.05 -3.82
N ASP A 232 -12.53 13.29 -4.66
CA ASP A 232 -12.37 13.58 -6.09
C ASP A 232 -11.43 12.58 -6.76
N VAL A 233 -11.69 11.29 -6.54
CA VAL A 233 -10.94 10.16 -7.09
C VAL A 233 -11.84 9.39 -8.05
N GLU A 234 -11.32 9.08 -9.23
CA GLU A 234 -11.95 8.14 -10.14
C GLU A 234 -11.16 6.83 -10.15
N PRO A 235 -11.63 5.75 -9.51
CA PRO A 235 -10.89 4.50 -9.50
C PRO A 235 -10.83 3.88 -10.90
N GLY A 236 -9.72 3.18 -11.18
CA GLY A 236 -9.56 2.40 -12.40
C GLY A 236 -10.34 1.08 -12.35
N GLU A 237 -9.78 0.06 -12.98
CA GLU A 237 -10.32 -1.29 -12.85
C GLU A 237 -10.24 -1.78 -11.39
N TRP A 238 -11.26 -2.53 -10.98
CA TRP A 238 -11.20 -3.31 -9.75
C TRP A 238 -11.60 -4.73 -10.09
N GLY A 239 -10.62 -5.63 -10.06
CA GLY A 239 -10.82 -7.04 -10.42
C GLY A 239 -11.99 -7.68 -9.70
N GLN A 240 -12.63 -8.64 -10.36
CA GLN A 240 -13.80 -9.35 -9.85
C GLN A 240 -13.58 -10.85 -9.86
N ASP A 241 -14.32 -11.53 -9.00
CA ASP A 241 -14.46 -12.97 -8.97
C ASP A 241 -15.44 -13.45 -10.06
N ALA A 242 -15.59 -14.76 -10.22
CA ALA A 242 -16.44 -15.37 -11.25
C ALA A 242 -17.94 -15.09 -11.04
N GLU A 243 -18.35 -14.62 -9.86
CA GLU A 243 -19.71 -14.24 -9.50
C GLU A 243 -19.91 -12.70 -9.57
N GLY A 244 -18.88 -11.97 -10.00
CA GLY A 244 -18.90 -10.52 -10.18
C GLY A 244 -18.81 -9.74 -8.87
N HIS A 245 -18.23 -10.31 -7.82
CA HIS A 245 -17.85 -9.59 -6.60
C HIS A 245 -16.44 -9.03 -6.76
N ASN A 246 -16.22 -7.76 -6.40
CA ASN A 246 -14.86 -7.21 -6.47
C ASN A 246 -13.94 -7.89 -5.46
N ASN A 247 -12.68 -8.10 -5.86
CA ASN A 247 -11.66 -8.74 -5.04
C ASN A 247 -11.28 -7.81 -3.87
N GLY A 248 -11.88 -8.00 -2.71
CA GLY A 248 -11.59 -7.21 -1.51
C GLY A 248 -10.13 -7.35 -1.02
N CYS A 249 -9.38 -8.33 -1.52
CA CYS A 249 -7.97 -8.53 -1.19
C CYS A 249 -6.99 -7.75 -2.07
N GLY A 250 -7.41 -7.27 -3.25
CA GLY A 250 -6.50 -6.81 -4.29
C GLY A 250 -7.20 -6.18 -5.50
N ASP A 251 -6.41 -5.87 -6.52
CA ASP A 251 -6.90 -5.52 -7.88
C ASP A 251 -7.55 -4.16 -8.04
N LEU A 252 -7.64 -3.34 -6.99
CA LEU A 252 -8.00 -1.93 -7.14
C LEU A 252 -6.86 -1.19 -7.86
N HIS A 253 -7.21 -0.44 -8.91
CA HIS A 253 -6.27 0.41 -9.62
C HIS A 253 -6.50 1.87 -9.26
N LEU A 254 -5.45 2.57 -8.81
CA LEU A 254 -5.47 4.00 -8.52
C LEU A 254 -4.21 4.68 -9.05
N ALA A 255 -4.32 5.96 -9.38
CA ALA A 255 -3.14 6.79 -9.58
C ALA A 255 -2.41 7.02 -8.25
N ALA A 256 -1.11 7.25 -8.30
CA ALA A 256 -0.29 7.42 -7.10
C ALA A 256 -0.79 8.58 -6.21
N ARG A 257 -1.23 9.68 -6.83
CA ARG A 257 -1.81 10.83 -6.13
C ARG A 257 -3.14 10.49 -5.44
N ASP A 258 -3.98 9.68 -6.08
CA ASP A 258 -5.27 9.24 -5.51
C ASP A 258 -5.06 8.30 -4.32
N ALA A 259 -4.10 7.37 -4.43
CA ALA A 259 -3.73 6.50 -3.32
C ALA A 259 -3.16 7.32 -2.14
N ALA A 260 -2.42 8.40 -2.41
CA ALA A 260 -1.93 9.31 -1.38
C ALA A 260 -3.05 10.06 -0.65
N LYS A 261 -4.17 10.40 -1.32
CA LYS A 261 -5.33 11.03 -0.67
C LYS A 261 -5.93 10.12 0.39
N PHE A 262 -5.99 8.81 0.12
CA PHE A 262 -6.41 7.82 1.11
C PHE A 262 -5.45 7.73 2.32
N GLY A 263 -4.14 7.83 2.08
CA GLY A 263 -3.17 7.93 3.18
C GLY A 263 -3.36 9.18 4.03
N LEU A 264 -3.57 10.34 3.40
CA LEU A 264 -3.85 11.60 4.09
C LEU A 264 -5.16 11.54 4.89
N LEU A 265 -6.18 10.90 4.34
CA LEU A 265 -7.47 10.68 5.02
C LEU A 265 -7.27 9.98 6.37
N TYR A 266 -6.46 8.92 6.42
CA TYR A 266 -6.12 8.23 7.67
C TYR A 266 -5.25 9.07 8.61
N LEU A 267 -4.32 9.87 8.08
CA LEU A 267 -3.54 10.81 8.90
C LEU A 267 -4.40 11.92 9.55
N ASN A 268 -5.58 12.17 8.98
CA ASN A 268 -6.54 13.17 9.43
C ASN A 268 -7.76 12.55 10.12
N ASP A 269 -7.61 11.38 10.76
CA ASP A 269 -8.68 10.69 11.50
C ASP A 269 -9.96 10.48 10.67
N GLY A 270 -9.81 10.25 9.36
CA GLY A 270 -10.91 10.01 8.43
C GLY A 270 -11.56 11.26 7.85
N ILE A 271 -10.94 12.43 8.03
CA ILE A 271 -11.44 13.74 7.55
C ILE A 271 -10.74 14.16 6.26
N PHE A 272 -11.54 14.60 5.29
CA PHE A 272 -11.07 15.26 4.07
C PHE A 272 -11.94 16.50 3.78
N ASP A 273 -11.30 17.64 3.50
CA ASP A 273 -11.98 18.93 3.29
C ASP A 273 -13.04 19.27 4.33
N GLY A 274 -12.76 18.92 5.59
CA GLY A 274 -13.64 19.17 6.74
C GLY A 274 -14.83 18.21 6.87
N ASN A 275 -14.96 17.24 5.98
CA ASN A 275 -16.00 16.21 6.05
C ASN A 275 -15.43 14.91 6.62
N GLN A 276 -16.15 14.29 7.55
CA GLN A 276 -15.84 12.95 8.05
C GLN A 276 -16.28 11.93 6.99
N ILE A 277 -15.33 11.26 6.34
CA ILE A 277 -15.61 10.22 5.33
C ILE A 277 -15.55 8.83 5.96
N ILE A 278 -14.44 8.52 6.63
CA ILE A 278 -14.30 7.29 7.41
C ILE A 278 -14.56 7.65 8.87
N PRO A 279 -15.39 6.92 9.64
CA PRO A 279 -15.61 7.22 11.06
C PRO A 279 -14.28 7.30 11.83
N SER A 280 -14.08 8.34 12.63
CA SER A 280 -12.82 8.54 13.36
C SER A 280 -12.53 7.43 14.38
N ASP A 281 -13.55 6.83 14.99
CA ASP A 281 -13.40 5.66 15.86
C ASP A 281 -12.96 4.38 15.12
N TRP A 282 -13.04 4.37 13.77
CA TRP A 282 -12.56 3.27 12.93
C TRP A 282 -11.09 3.41 12.52
N VAL A 283 -10.61 4.66 12.39
CA VAL A 283 -9.24 5.01 11.97
C VAL A 283 -8.24 4.71 13.08
#